data_AF-A0A3A4ZQA7-F1
#
_entry.id   AF-A0A3A4ZQA7-F1
#
_cell.length_a   1.000
_cell.length_b   1.000
_cell.length_c   1.000
_cell.angle_alpha   90.00
_cell.angle_beta   90.00
_cell.angle_gamma   90.00
#
_symmetry.space_group_name_H-M   'P 1'
#
loop_
_entity.id
_entity.type
_entity.pdbx_description
1 polymer ?
#
loop_
_entity_poly.entity_id
_entity_poly.type
_entity_poly.pdbx_seq_one_letter_code
_entity_poly.pdbx_strand_id
1 'polypeptide(L)'
;MHRGSSHPFRFAVASALCLAPAAVFGALRFGSEQLVAAGGVDVAVPGYSVPSFVFWNGDSLRDLVVGEGGGGIAEGKVRVYINAGTPGDPQFHEFFYAQSNGADLASPGAG
;
A
#
# COMPACT_ATOMS: atom_id res chain seq x y z
N MET A 1 -8.17 -77.26 -40.26
CA MET A 1 -7.51 -76.98 -38.96
C MET A 1 -7.21 -75.49 -38.91
N HIS A 2 -8.10 -74.67 -38.34
CA HIS A 2 -8.03 -74.15 -36.95
C HIS A 2 -6.73 -73.38 -36.68
N ARG A 3 -6.70 -72.14 -36.15
CA ARG A 3 -7.69 -71.31 -35.45
C ARG A 3 -7.02 -69.92 -35.32
N GLY A 4 -7.64 -68.83 -35.79
CA GLY A 4 -8.11 -67.70 -34.97
C GLY A 4 -7.27 -67.36 -33.73
N SER A 5 -6.63 -66.18 -33.70
CA SER A 5 -6.15 -65.54 -32.46
C SER A 5 -6.54 -64.06 -32.47
N SER A 6 -7.45 -63.76 -31.54
CA SER A 6 -8.13 -62.50 -31.28
C SER A 6 -7.24 -61.50 -30.53
N HIS A 7 -7.17 -60.27 -31.03
CA HIS A 7 -6.59 -59.14 -30.28
C HIS A 7 -7.68 -58.52 -29.39
N PRO A 8 -7.44 -58.32 -28.08
CA PRO A 8 -8.46 -57.73 -27.21
C PRO A 8 -8.54 -56.21 -27.41
N PHE A 9 -9.75 -55.73 -27.73
CA PHE A 9 -10.12 -54.32 -27.64
C PHE A 9 -10.08 -53.88 -26.17
N ARG A 10 -9.17 -52.96 -25.84
CA ARG A 10 -9.16 -52.28 -24.54
C ARG A 10 -9.97 -50.98 -24.66
N PHE A 11 -11.11 -50.91 -23.99
CA PHE A 11 -11.79 -49.65 -23.71
C PHE A 11 -10.96 -48.87 -22.68
N ALA A 12 -10.38 -47.75 -23.10
CA ALA A 12 -9.81 -46.78 -22.18
C ALA A 12 -10.95 -45.84 -21.73
N VAL A 13 -11.31 -45.90 -20.45
CA VAL A 13 -12.15 -44.86 -19.83
C VAL A 13 -11.25 -43.66 -19.59
N ALA A 14 -11.43 -42.61 -20.40
CA ALA A 14 -10.81 -41.32 -20.15
C ALA A 14 -11.61 -40.60 -19.06
N SER A 15 -11.16 -40.67 -17.81
CA SER A 15 -11.63 -39.73 -16.77
C SER A 15 -11.11 -38.34 -17.10
N ALA A 16 -11.98 -37.48 -17.62
CA ALA A 16 -11.70 -36.06 -17.71
C ALA A 16 -11.72 -35.48 -16.28
N LEU A 17 -10.53 -35.30 -15.70
CA LEU A 17 -10.37 -34.51 -14.49
C LEU A 17 -10.57 -33.04 -14.88
N CYS A 18 -11.76 -32.50 -14.60
CA CYS A 18 -12.02 -31.07 -14.71
C CYS A 18 -11.19 -30.36 -13.63
N LEU A 19 -10.03 -29.82 -14.02
CA LEU A 19 -9.21 -28.99 -13.15
C LEU A 19 -9.91 -27.63 -13.04
N ALA A 20 -10.78 -27.48 -12.05
CA ALA A 20 -11.25 -26.16 -11.67
C ALA A 20 -10.02 -25.34 -11.22
N PRO A 21 -9.82 -24.09 -11.71
CA PRO A 21 -8.79 -23.23 -11.16
C PRO A 21 -9.15 -22.97 -9.70
N ALA A 22 -8.37 -23.53 -8.78
CA ALA A 22 -8.43 -23.12 -7.39
C ALA A 22 -8.07 -21.63 -7.35
N ALA A 23 -9.06 -20.78 -7.07
CA ALA A 23 -8.79 -19.38 -6.80
C ALA A 23 -7.84 -19.33 -5.61
N VAL A 24 -6.56 -19.03 -5.88
CA VAL A 24 -5.60 -18.72 -4.83
C VAL A 24 -6.03 -17.36 -4.29
N PHE A 25 -6.86 -17.36 -3.26
CA PHE A 25 -6.94 -16.22 -2.35
C PHE A 25 -5.57 -16.11 -1.69
N GLY A 26 -4.67 -15.35 -2.33
CA GLY A 26 -3.35 -15.07 -1.82
C GLY A 26 -3.50 -14.30 -0.52
N ALA A 27 -3.23 -14.96 0.61
CA ALA A 27 -3.09 -14.26 1.88
C ALA A 27 -2.07 -13.13 1.71
N LEU A 28 -2.38 -11.94 2.25
CA LEU A 28 -1.43 -10.83 2.28
C LEU A 28 -0.08 -11.33 2.82
N ARG A 29 0.97 -11.16 2.02
CA ARG A 29 2.35 -11.45 2.40
C ARG A 29 2.99 -10.11 2.73
N PHE A 30 3.15 -9.85 4.02
CA PHE A 30 3.87 -8.68 4.49
C PHE A 30 5.37 -8.99 4.51
N GLY A 31 6.18 -7.98 4.18
CA GLY A 31 7.63 -8.01 4.40
C GLY A 31 7.97 -7.78 5.87
N SER A 32 9.25 -7.55 6.16
CA SER A 32 9.67 -7.01 7.46
C SER A 32 9.07 -5.62 7.68
N GLU A 33 8.90 -5.25 8.95
CA GLU A 33 8.59 -3.86 9.32
C GLU A 33 9.65 -2.92 8.76
N GLN A 34 9.20 -1.74 8.32
CA GLN A 34 10.06 -0.66 7.88
C GLN A 34 9.49 0.66 8.40
N LEU A 35 10.34 1.47 9.04
CA LEU A 35 9.99 2.83 9.39
C LEU A 35 9.98 3.70 8.14
N VAL A 36 8.95 4.53 8.00
CA VAL A 36 8.89 5.51 6.93
C VAL A 36 9.81 6.66 7.31
N ALA A 37 10.77 6.97 6.45
CA ALA A 37 11.73 8.05 6.66
C ALA A 37 11.52 9.19 5.67
N ALA A 38 11.88 10.40 6.11
CA ALA A 38 11.89 11.62 5.32
C ALA A 38 13.24 12.33 5.53
N GLY A 39 13.95 12.66 4.46
CA GLY A 39 15.30 13.25 4.56
C GLY A 39 16.29 12.38 5.35
N GLY A 40 16.08 11.05 5.39
CA GLY A 40 16.91 10.11 6.14
C GLY A 40 16.59 9.99 7.64
N VAL A 41 15.50 10.61 8.12
CA VAL A 41 15.05 10.52 9.52
C VAL A 41 13.66 9.88 9.58
N ASP A 42 13.45 8.99 10.54
CA ASP A 42 12.14 8.37 10.75
C ASP A 42 11.06 9.43 11.00
N VAL A 43 9.92 9.26 10.34
CA VAL A 43 8.78 10.17 10.48
C VAL A 43 8.15 9.95 11.85
N ALA A 44 8.36 10.92 12.74
CA ALA A 44 7.70 11.03 14.03
C ALA A 44 6.88 12.32 14.10
N VAL A 45 5.61 12.20 14.45
CA VAL A 45 4.66 13.32 14.54
C VAL A 45 4.07 13.36 15.96
N PRO A 46 4.01 14.53 16.62
CA PRO A 46 3.41 14.62 17.94
C PRO A 46 1.88 14.47 17.88
N GLY A 47 1.33 13.89 18.94
CA GLY A 47 -0.10 13.69 19.11
C GLY A 47 -0.72 12.61 18.20
N TYR A 48 -2.05 12.55 18.19
CA TYR A 48 -2.77 11.68 17.28
C TYR A 48 -2.63 12.17 15.84
N SER A 49 -2.45 11.23 14.93
CA SER A 49 -2.32 11.48 13.50
C SER A 49 -3.16 10.51 12.68
N VAL A 50 -3.54 10.95 11.48
CA VAL A 50 -4.18 10.10 10.46
C VAL A 50 -3.40 10.29 9.16
N PRO A 51 -2.37 9.46 8.91
CA PRO A 51 -1.56 9.56 7.69
C PRO A 51 -2.35 9.13 6.44
N SER A 52 -2.06 9.76 5.30
CA SER A 52 -2.70 9.47 4.02
C SER A 52 -1.73 9.64 2.85
N PHE A 53 -1.90 8.83 1.80
CA PHE A 53 -1.15 8.95 0.54
C PHE A 53 -1.99 9.62 -0.54
N VAL A 54 -1.59 10.82 -0.97
CA VAL A 54 -2.35 11.68 -1.89
C VAL A 54 -1.48 12.23 -3.01
N PHE A 55 -2.07 12.55 -4.16
CA PHE A 55 -1.37 13.28 -5.23
C PHE A 55 -1.38 14.77 -4.87
N TRP A 56 -0.37 15.28 -4.15
CA TRP A 56 -0.39 16.64 -3.62
C TRP A 56 -0.01 17.68 -4.66
N ASN A 57 1.11 17.46 -5.36
CA ASN A 57 1.70 18.41 -6.30
C ASN A 57 1.33 18.13 -7.78
N GLY A 58 0.59 17.06 -8.06
CA GLY A 58 0.14 16.69 -9.40
C GLY A 58 1.20 16.00 -10.29
N ASP A 59 2.33 15.53 -9.73
CA ASP A 59 3.40 14.87 -10.48
C ASP A 59 3.17 13.37 -10.76
N SER A 60 1.97 12.86 -10.46
CA SER A 60 1.59 11.43 -10.54
C SER A 60 2.30 10.51 -9.54
N LEU A 61 3.05 11.05 -8.59
CA LEU A 61 3.53 10.35 -7.41
C LEU A 61 2.60 10.64 -6.22
N ARG A 62 2.45 9.65 -5.34
CA ARG A 62 1.73 9.85 -4.08
C ARG A 62 2.69 10.38 -3.04
N ASP A 63 2.32 11.51 -2.46
CA ASP A 63 2.95 12.18 -1.34
C ASP A 63 2.36 11.68 -0.03
N LEU A 64 3.12 11.79 1.06
CA LEU A 64 2.65 11.45 2.39
C LEU A 64 2.16 12.72 3.09
N VAL A 65 0.88 12.71 3.52
CA VAL A 65 0.28 13.79 4.29
C VAL A 65 -0.08 13.25 5.67
N VAL A 66 0.38 13.94 6.72
CA VAL A 66 0.21 13.49 8.11
C VAL A 66 -0.33 14.63 8.96
N GLY A 67 -1.46 14.38 9.63
CA GLY A 67 -1.96 15.29 10.66
C GLY A 67 -1.04 15.31 11.88
N GLU A 68 -0.77 16.50 12.40
CA GLU A 68 -0.02 16.73 13.63
C GLU A 68 -0.97 17.23 14.71
N GLY A 69 -1.08 16.50 15.82
CA GLY A 69 -1.89 16.90 16.95
C GLY A 69 -1.11 17.83 17.87
N GLY A 70 -1.66 19.00 18.19
CA GLY A 70 -1.04 19.96 19.11
C GLY A 70 -1.06 19.55 20.60
N GLY A 71 -1.36 18.28 20.92
CA GLY A 71 -1.31 17.74 22.28
C GLY A 71 -2.22 18.42 23.30
N GLY A 72 -3.29 19.09 22.86
CA GLY A 72 -4.20 19.87 23.71
C GLY A 72 -3.65 21.22 24.18
N ILE A 73 -2.42 21.57 23.78
CA ILE A 73 -1.72 22.80 24.20
C ILE A 73 -1.41 23.74 23.03
N ALA A 74 -1.35 23.21 21.82
CA ALA A 74 -1.10 23.94 20.58
C ALA A 74 -2.17 23.60 19.54
N GLU A 75 -2.17 24.38 18.45
CA GLU A 75 -2.98 24.08 17.27
C GLU A 75 -2.46 22.82 16.57
N GLY A 76 -3.39 21.99 16.08
CA GLY A 76 -3.05 20.92 15.17
C GLY A 76 -2.70 21.47 13.79
N LYS A 77 -1.77 20.82 13.10
CA LYS A 77 -1.31 21.19 11.76
C LYS A 77 -1.31 19.99 10.83
N VAL A 78 -0.97 20.21 9.57
CA VAL A 78 -0.82 19.13 8.57
C VAL A 78 0.55 19.21 7.94
N ARG A 79 1.37 18.16 8.13
CA ARG A 79 2.67 18.00 7.49
C ARG A 79 2.50 17.35 6.12
N VAL A 80 3.19 17.89 5.12
CA VAL A 80 3.24 17.35 3.76
C VAL A 80 4.68 16.95 3.46
N TYR A 81 4.88 15.69 3.08
CA TYR A 81 6.17 15.11 2.70
C TYR A 81 6.11 14.74 1.22
N ILE A 82 6.92 15.41 0.40
CA ILE A 82 6.94 15.19 -1.05
C ILE A 82 7.70 13.92 -1.37
N ASN A 83 7.10 13.06 -2.19
CA ASN A 83 7.76 11.90 -2.75
C ASN A 83 8.56 12.29 -4.00
N ALA A 84 9.89 12.23 -3.92
CA ALA A 84 10.78 12.46 -5.06
C ALA A 84 11.35 11.15 -5.66
N GLY A 85 10.85 9.99 -5.21
CA GLY A 85 11.27 8.68 -5.65
C GLY A 85 10.39 8.13 -6.77
N THR A 86 9.88 6.92 -6.57
CA THR A 86 9.00 6.23 -7.53
C THR A 86 7.74 5.71 -6.85
N PRO A 87 6.72 5.24 -7.61
CA PRO A 87 5.51 4.67 -7.01
C PRO A 87 5.76 3.40 -6.16
N GLY A 88 6.82 2.64 -6.45
CA GLY A 88 7.16 1.40 -5.73
C GLY A 88 8.28 1.55 -4.69
N ASP A 89 8.99 2.67 -4.72
CA ASP A 89 10.09 3.01 -3.82
C ASP A 89 10.05 4.52 -3.55
N PRO A 90 9.14 4.97 -2.66
CA PRO A 90 8.97 6.38 -2.37
C PRO A 90 10.17 6.92 -1.58
N GLN A 91 10.60 8.14 -1.93
CA GLN A 91 11.70 8.82 -1.26
C GLN A 91 11.18 10.18 -0.78
N PHE A 92 10.84 10.27 0.51
CA PHE A 92 10.22 11.48 1.06
C PHE A 92 11.28 12.51 1.45
N HIS A 93 11.05 13.77 1.07
CA HIS A 93 11.80 14.93 1.57
C HIS A 93 11.28 15.40 2.94
N GLU A 94 11.99 16.34 3.57
CA GLU A 94 11.52 17.02 4.77
C GLU A 94 10.13 17.65 4.57
N PHE A 95 9.37 17.74 5.65
CA PHE A 95 8.01 18.27 5.56
C PHE A 95 7.96 19.78 5.46
N PHE A 96 6.86 20.27 4.89
CA PHE A 96 6.34 21.61 5.14
C PHE A 96 4.90 21.52 5.65
N TYR A 97 4.40 22.60 6.25
CA TYR A 97 2.99 22.66 6.65
C TYR A 97 2.10 23.03 5.47
N ALA A 98 1.00 22.31 5.28
CA ALA A 98 -0.05 22.72 4.36
C ALA A 98 -0.48 24.15 4.68
N GLN A 99 -0.77 24.95 3.65
CA GLN A 99 -1.11 26.38 3.80
C GLN A 99 -2.59 26.63 3.50
N SER A 100 -3.16 27.62 4.17
CA SER A 100 -4.45 28.23 3.88
C SER A 100 -4.32 29.75 3.98
N ASN A 101 -4.73 30.47 2.94
CA ASN A 101 -4.63 31.94 2.86
C ASN A 101 -3.23 32.52 3.20
N GLY A 102 -2.17 31.78 2.86
CA GLY A 102 -0.78 32.23 3.08
C GLY A 102 -0.24 32.02 4.50
N ALA A 103 -0.95 31.27 5.35
CA ALA A 103 -0.48 30.82 6.65
C ALA A 103 -0.63 29.29 6.78
N ASP A 104 0.05 28.70 7.76
CA ASP A 104 -0.12 27.28 8.09
C ASP A 104 -1.61 26.97 8.31
N LEU A 105 -2.10 25.92 7.67
CA LEU A 105 -3.41 25.36 7.96
C LEU A 105 -3.37 24.81 9.38
N ALA A 106 -3.99 25.55 10.28
CA ALA A 106 -4.07 25.24 11.70
C ALA A 106 -5.51 24.91 12.08
N SER A 107 -5.68 23.90 12.93
CA SER A 107 -6.94 23.57 13.59
C SER A 107 -6.76 23.82 15.08
N PRO A 108 -7.59 24.70 15.70
CA PRO A 108 -7.59 24.84 17.15
C PRO A 108 -7.83 23.46 17.75
N GLY A 109 -6.90 22.98 18.58
CA GLY A 109 -7.00 21.68 19.22
C GLY A 109 -8.16 21.67 20.21
N ALA A 110 -9.38 21.47 19.72
CA ALA A 110 -10.57 21.24 20.51
C ALA A 110 -10.83 19.72 20.49
N GLY A 111 -10.05 19.01 21.30
CA GLY A 111 -10.33 17.64 21.72
C GLY A 111 -10.84 17.65 23.15
#